data_AF-A0A8H3L1A8-F1
#
_entry.id   AF-A0A8H3L1A8-F1
#
_cell.length_a   1.000
_cell.length_b   1.000
_cell.length_c   1.000
_cell.angle_alpha   90.00
_cell.angle_beta   90.00
_cell.angle_gamma   90.00
#
_symmetry.space_group_name_H-M   'P 1'
#
loop_
_entity.id
_entity.type
_entity.pdbx_description
1 polymer ?
#
loop_
_entity_poly.entity_id
_entity_poly.type
_entity_poly.pdbx_seq_one_letter_code
_entity_poly.pdbx_strand_id
1 'polypeptide(L)'
;MSTQIQIAEAVDMQITQSIPAKLTSQEVEQAVINVVKAGLYYRRPKEGKFMQSYKERIRKLCQAEDPEEYVLKLAQTIFSNKDKYNKIMSEYKDWYGKDPEILNTIMELYKLYYKLAKEYFNTKAQADEELEDFLSSI
;
A
#
# COMPACT_ATOMS: atom_id res chain seq x y z
N MET A 1 -39.04 6.65 36.47
CA MET A 1 -37.61 6.75 36.79
C MET A 1 -37.12 5.34 37.10
N SER A 2 -36.68 4.55 36.13
CA SER A 2 -35.49 4.68 35.26
C SER A 2 -34.35 3.78 35.74
N THR A 3 -34.62 2.48 35.92
CA THR A 3 -33.56 1.48 36.15
C THR A 3 -33.56 0.39 35.09
N GLN A 4 -34.66 0.20 34.33
CA GLN A 4 -34.63 -0.66 33.14
C GLN A 4 -34.00 0.03 31.91
N ILE A 5 -33.87 1.36 31.91
CA ILE A 5 -33.19 2.11 30.84
C ILE A 5 -31.66 1.96 30.96
N GLN A 6 -31.12 1.72 32.15
CA GLN A 6 -29.68 1.54 32.36
C GLN A 6 -29.13 0.22 31.81
N ILE A 7 -29.99 -0.76 31.54
CA ILE A 7 -29.56 -2.03 30.94
C ILE A 7 -29.49 -1.90 29.41
N ALA A 8 -30.28 -1.02 28.80
CA ALA A 8 -30.17 -0.72 27.37
C ALA A 8 -28.87 0.04 27.04
N GLU A 9 -28.38 0.87 27.97
CA GLU A 9 -27.08 1.57 27.82
C GLU A 9 -25.87 0.71 28.19
N ALA A 10 -26.03 -0.37 28.98
CA ALA A 10 -24.96 -1.33 29.24
C ALA A 10 -24.80 -2.39 28.14
N VAL A 11 -25.76 -2.46 27.21
CA VAL A 11 -25.67 -3.24 25.96
C VAL A 11 -25.09 -2.39 24.81
N ASP A 12 -24.60 -1.18 25.12
CA ASP A 12 -23.50 -0.54 24.38
C ASP A 12 -22.21 -1.33 24.64
N MET A 13 -22.26 -2.60 24.22
CA MET A 13 -21.17 -3.54 24.14
C MET A 13 -20.01 -2.81 23.47
N GLN A 14 -19.04 -2.45 24.31
CA GLN A 14 -17.66 -2.11 23.99
C GLN A 14 -16.92 -3.27 23.31
N ILE A 15 -17.57 -3.89 22.33
CA ILE A 15 -16.98 -4.80 21.38
C ILE A 15 -17.54 -4.43 20.00
N THR A 16 -17.45 -3.14 19.65
CA THR A 16 -17.07 -2.84 18.27
C THR A 16 -15.67 -3.43 18.11
N GLN A 17 -15.61 -4.71 17.76
CA GLN A 17 -14.44 -5.26 17.11
C GLN A 17 -14.12 -4.25 16.03
N SER A 18 -13.05 -3.47 16.20
CA SER A 18 -12.65 -2.47 15.23
C SER A 18 -12.42 -3.25 13.95
N ILE A 19 -13.39 -3.24 13.05
CA ILE A 19 -13.17 -3.63 11.66
C ILE A 19 -11.96 -2.79 11.29
N PRO A 20 -10.80 -3.40 10.97
CA PRO A 20 -9.61 -2.62 10.69
C PRO A 20 -10.02 -1.62 9.62
N ALA A 21 -9.91 -0.33 9.94
CA ALA A 21 -10.34 0.73 9.04
C ALA A 21 -9.74 0.42 7.68
N LYS A 22 -10.60 0.24 6.67
CA LYS A 22 -10.16 -0.09 5.32
C LYS A 22 -9.12 0.96 4.94
N LEU A 23 -7.91 0.52 4.63
CA LEU A 23 -6.82 1.42 4.26
C LEU A 23 -7.30 2.29 3.09
N THR A 24 -7.13 3.60 3.21
CA THR A 24 -7.67 4.54 2.22
C THR A 24 -6.61 5.01 1.22
N SER A 25 -7.05 5.34 0.02
CA SER A 25 -6.26 5.98 -1.02
C SER A 25 -5.56 7.26 -0.52
N GLN A 26 -6.19 7.99 0.40
CA GLN A 26 -5.62 9.20 1.03
C GLN A 26 -4.39 8.89 1.90
N GLU A 27 -4.40 7.80 2.67
CA GLU A 27 -3.23 7.39 3.45
C GLU A 27 -2.04 7.05 2.55
N VAL A 28 -2.32 6.41 1.40
CA VAL A 28 -1.30 6.12 0.40
C VAL A 28 -0.82 7.40 -0.29
N GLU A 29 -1.71 8.30 -0.68
CA GLU A 29 -1.34 9.61 -1.25
C GLU A 29 -0.39 10.36 -0.33
N GLN A 30 -0.73 10.44 0.95
CA GLN A 30 0.08 11.12 1.95
C GLN A 30 1.45 10.47 2.11
N ALA A 31 1.53 9.13 2.08
CA ALA A 31 2.79 8.40 2.11
C ALA A 31 3.65 8.68 0.87
N VAL A 32 3.06 8.74 -0.33
CA VAL A 32 3.80 9.11 -1.56
C VAL A 32 4.31 10.55 -1.47
N ILE A 33 3.50 11.49 -0.97
CA ILE A 33 3.91 12.87 -0.72
C ILE A 33 5.11 12.92 0.24
N ASN A 34 5.11 12.11 1.31
CA ASN A 34 6.21 12.07 2.26
C ASN A 34 7.52 11.58 1.62
N VAL A 35 7.47 10.62 0.69
CA VAL A 35 8.64 10.21 -0.09
C VAL A 35 9.19 11.37 -0.94
N VAL A 36 8.31 12.15 -1.58
CA VAL A 36 8.73 13.34 -2.35
C VAL A 36 9.34 14.40 -1.44
N LYS A 37 8.75 14.65 -0.26
CA LYS A 37 9.29 15.58 0.75
C LYS A 37 10.68 15.15 1.21
N ALA A 38 10.89 13.86 1.50
CA ALA A 38 12.19 13.31 1.86
C ALA A 38 13.21 13.50 0.72
N GLY A 39 12.81 13.25 -0.53
CA GLY A 39 13.63 13.52 -1.71
C GLY A 39 14.08 14.98 -1.81
N LEU A 40 13.18 15.94 -1.57
CA LEU A 40 13.52 17.36 -1.54
C LEU A 40 14.48 17.71 -0.39
N TYR A 41 14.25 17.16 0.81
CA TYR A 41 15.11 17.37 1.97
C TYR A 41 16.56 16.92 1.70
N TYR A 42 16.74 15.78 1.05
CA TYR A 42 18.04 15.25 0.60
C TYR A 42 18.53 15.85 -0.74
N ARG A 43 17.89 16.91 -1.24
CA ARG A 43 18.25 17.61 -2.48
C ARG A 43 18.35 16.71 -3.71
N ARG A 44 17.49 15.68 -3.79
CA ARG A 44 17.39 14.83 -4.99
C ARG A 44 17.01 15.70 -6.19
N PRO A 45 17.64 15.50 -7.38
CA PRO A 45 17.32 16.29 -8.56
C PRO A 45 15.84 16.16 -8.93
N LYS A 46 15.15 17.30 -9.13
CA LYS A 46 13.71 17.31 -9.46
C LYS A 46 13.40 16.58 -10.76
N GLU A 47 14.27 16.70 -11.76
CA GLU A 47 14.16 15.97 -13.04
C GLU A 47 14.73 14.54 -12.97
N GLY A 48 15.25 14.12 -11.80
CA GLY A 48 15.78 12.79 -11.59
C GLY A 48 14.67 11.74 -11.53
N LYS A 49 15.01 10.51 -11.94
CA LYS A 49 14.09 9.36 -11.98
C LYS A 49 13.33 9.15 -10.67
N PHE A 50 14.00 9.32 -9.52
CA PHE A 50 13.37 9.23 -8.20
C PHE A 50 12.19 10.20 -8.07
N MET A 51 12.46 11.50 -8.23
CA MET A 51 11.47 12.55 -8.03
C MET A 51 10.32 12.45 -9.03
N GLN A 52 10.63 12.22 -10.31
CA GLN A 52 9.61 12.10 -11.36
C GLN A 52 8.74 10.85 -11.18
N SER A 53 9.30 9.73 -10.73
CA SER A 53 8.52 8.50 -10.51
C SER A 53 7.47 8.67 -9.41
N TYR A 54 7.82 9.31 -8.29
CA TYR A 54 6.87 9.53 -7.20
C TYR A 54 5.88 10.66 -7.50
N LYS A 55 6.32 11.73 -8.19
CA LYS A 55 5.40 12.78 -8.71
C LYS A 55 4.34 12.18 -9.62
N GLU A 56 4.72 11.27 -10.51
CA GLU A 56 3.81 10.61 -11.42
C GLU A 56 2.78 9.74 -10.69
N ARG A 57 3.18 9.04 -9.62
CA ARG A 57 2.25 8.26 -8.79
C ARG A 57 1.17 9.15 -8.15
N ILE A 58 1.54 10.33 -7.63
CA ILE A 58 0.58 11.30 -7.10
C ILE A 58 -0.37 11.75 -8.21
N ARG A 59 0.17 12.15 -9.37
CA ARG A 59 -0.64 12.60 -10.51
C ARG A 59 -1.68 11.56 -10.92
N LYS A 60 -1.26 10.31 -11.11
CA LYS A 60 -2.15 9.21 -11.50
C LYS A 60 -3.20 8.91 -10.44
N LEU A 61 -2.82 8.96 -9.15
CA LEU A 61 -3.74 8.75 -8.05
C LEU A 61 -4.84 9.83 -8.02
N CYS A 62 -4.47 11.10 -8.09
CA CYS A 62 -5.45 12.21 -8.10
C CYS A 62 -6.35 12.23 -9.34
N GLN A 63 -5.91 11.62 -10.44
CA GLN A 63 -6.66 11.54 -11.71
C GLN A 63 -7.47 10.26 -11.87
N ALA A 64 -7.32 9.30 -10.95
CA ALA A 64 -8.08 8.05 -11.01
C ALA A 64 -9.57 8.34 -10.78
N GLU A 65 -10.42 7.73 -11.60
CA GLU A 65 -11.88 7.77 -11.42
C GLU A 65 -12.27 7.12 -10.08
N ASP A 66 -11.62 5.99 -9.75
CA ASP A 66 -11.66 5.36 -8.43
C ASP A 66 -10.24 5.27 -7.85
N PRO A 67 -9.86 6.21 -6.95
CA PRO A 67 -8.57 6.19 -6.28
C PRO A 67 -8.33 4.94 -5.42
N GLU A 68 -9.37 4.37 -4.82
CA GLU A 68 -9.24 3.17 -3.97
C GLU A 68 -8.90 1.95 -4.83
N GLU A 69 -9.63 1.75 -5.93
CA GLU A 69 -9.35 0.66 -6.87
C GLU A 69 -7.98 0.84 -7.54
N TYR A 70 -7.62 2.07 -7.92
CA TYR A 70 -6.32 2.37 -8.53
C TYR A 70 -5.16 1.97 -7.62
N VAL A 71 -5.22 2.34 -6.34
CA VAL A 71 -4.16 2.02 -5.37
C VAL A 71 -4.09 0.52 -5.12
N LEU A 72 -5.23 -0.17 -5.05
CA LEU A 72 -5.27 -1.62 -4.91
C LEU A 72 -4.60 -2.33 -6.10
N LYS A 73 -4.96 -1.97 -7.34
CA LYS A 73 -4.34 -2.54 -8.55
C LYS A 73 -2.85 -2.25 -8.63
N LEU A 74 -2.43 -1.03 -8.27
CA LEU A 74 -1.02 -0.67 -8.19
C LEU A 74 -0.29 -1.55 -7.16
N ALA A 75 -0.89 -1.76 -5.98
CA ALA A 75 -0.31 -2.60 -4.94
C ALA A 75 -0.13 -4.06 -5.39
N GLN A 76 -1.15 -4.64 -6.03
CA GLN A 76 -1.10 -6.00 -6.60
C GLN A 76 -0.03 -6.13 -7.69
N THR A 77 0.12 -5.10 -8.53
CA THR A 77 1.17 -5.07 -9.57
C THR A 77 2.57 -5.03 -8.97
N ILE A 78 2.76 -4.29 -7.87
CA ILE A 78 4.06 -4.19 -7.18
C ILE A 78 4.38 -5.50 -6.44
N PHE A 79 3.38 -6.10 -5.80
CA PHE A 79 3.53 -7.28 -4.96
C PHE A 79 2.55 -8.40 -5.35
N SER A 80 3.05 -9.38 -6.09
CA SER A 80 2.30 -10.60 -6.39
C SER A 80 2.32 -11.62 -5.25
N ASN A 81 3.34 -11.56 -4.38
CA ASN A 81 3.50 -12.44 -3.24
C ASN A 81 4.42 -11.85 -2.16
N LYS A 82 4.50 -12.55 -1.01
CA LYS A 82 5.31 -12.14 0.14
C LYS A 82 6.82 -12.11 -0.15
N ASP A 83 7.32 -13.01 -0.99
CA ASP A 83 8.75 -13.06 -1.31
C ASP A 83 9.17 -11.85 -2.15
N LYS A 84 8.33 -11.43 -3.09
CA LYS A 84 8.51 -10.20 -3.87
C LYS A 84 8.57 -8.98 -2.95
N TYR A 85 7.69 -8.91 -1.95
CA TYR A 85 7.73 -7.88 -0.93
C TYR A 85 9.05 -7.88 -0.16
N ASN A 86 9.46 -9.01 0.40
CA ASN A 86 10.70 -9.12 1.17
C ASN A 86 11.93 -8.73 0.33
N LYS A 87 11.99 -9.18 -0.93
CA LYS A 87 13.08 -8.84 -1.85
C LYS A 87 13.17 -7.34 -2.07
N ILE A 88 12.07 -6.70 -2.43
CA ILE A 88 12.00 -5.25 -2.65
C ILE A 88 12.41 -4.50 -1.39
N MET A 89 11.91 -4.89 -0.21
CA MET A 89 12.28 -4.25 1.05
C MET A 89 13.78 -4.36 1.36
N SER A 90 14.43 -5.46 0.97
CA SER A 90 15.89 -5.61 1.07
C SER A 90 16.62 -4.68 0.09
N GLU A 91 16.21 -4.68 -1.19
CA GLU A 91 16.83 -3.84 -2.24
C GLU A 91 16.79 -2.35 -1.87
N TYR A 92 15.68 -1.85 -1.33
CA TYR A 92 15.57 -0.46 -0.90
C TYR A 92 16.48 -0.14 0.30
N LYS A 93 16.68 -1.07 1.24
CA LYS A 93 17.66 -0.90 2.32
C LYS A 93 19.08 -0.78 1.77
N ASP A 94 19.42 -1.58 0.76
CA ASP A 94 20.74 -1.51 0.13
C ASP A 94 20.94 -0.19 -0.64
N TRP A 95 19.90 0.27 -1.35
CA TRP A 95 19.98 1.50 -2.15
C TRP A 95 19.96 2.79 -1.31
N TYR A 96 19.17 2.83 -0.24
CA TYR A 96 18.93 4.05 0.54
C TYR A 96 19.35 3.94 2.01
N GLY A 97 20.10 2.91 2.40
CA GLY A 97 20.56 2.71 3.78
C GLY A 97 21.38 3.87 4.35
N LYS A 98 21.96 4.72 3.50
CA LYS A 98 22.69 5.95 3.90
C LYS A 98 21.78 7.19 4.02
N ASP A 99 20.55 7.11 3.53
CA ASP A 99 19.56 8.19 3.54
C ASP A 99 18.32 7.76 4.35
N PRO A 100 18.40 7.74 5.70
CA PRO A 100 17.40 7.12 6.55
C PRO A 100 15.98 7.67 6.36
N GLU A 101 15.81 8.98 6.11
CA GLU A 101 14.47 9.56 5.87
C GLU A 101 13.85 9.06 4.56
N ILE A 102 14.65 8.98 3.49
CA ILE A 102 14.19 8.44 2.20
C ILE A 102 13.84 6.96 2.38
N LEU A 103 14.70 6.19 3.05
CA LEU A 103 14.44 4.78 3.30
C LEU A 103 13.16 4.58 4.11
N ASN A 104 12.99 5.28 5.22
CA ASN A 104 11.85 5.12 6.12
C ASN A 104 10.53 5.44 5.42
N THR A 105 10.46 6.58 4.72
CA THR A 105 9.24 6.97 3.99
C THR A 105 8.88 5.99 2.88
N ILE A 106 9.85 5.42 2.17
CA ILE A 106 9.59 4.38 1.17
C ILE A 106 9.12 3.08 1.84
N MET A 107 9.76 2.66 2.92
CA MET A 107 9.36 1.46 3.65
C MET A 107 7.94 1.58 4.20
N GLU A 108 7.53 2.75 4.68
CA GLU A 108 6.17 3.03 5.11
C GLU A 108 5.18 2.90 3.96
N LEU A 109 5.44 3.57 2.83
CA LEU A 109 4.62 3.46 1.62
C LEU A 109 4.48 1.99 1.16
N TYR A 110 5.56 1.23 1.17
CA TYR A 110 5.57 -0.14 0.67
C TYR A 110 4.89 -1.11 1.65
N LYS A 111 4.88 -0.81 2.96
CA LYS A 111 4.03 -1.52 3.93
C LYS A 111 2.55 -1.28 3.65
N LEU A 112 2.15 -0.08 3.24
CA LEU A 112 0.76 0.22 2.86
C LEU A 112 0.34 -0.60 1.64
N TYR A 113 1.13 -0.58 0.57
CA TYR A 113 0.88 -1.42 -0.60
C TYR A 113 0.84 -2.92 -0.26
N TYR A 114 1.75 -3.42 0.60
CA TYR A 114 1.70 -4.81 1.03
C TYR A 114 0.39 -5.15 1.76
N LYS A 115 -0.08 -4.28 2.66
CA LYS A 115 -1.34 -4.49 3.38
C LYS A 115 -2.54 -4.61 2.43
N LEU A 116 -2.54 -3.84 1.33
CA LEU A 116 -3.58 -3.92 0.30
C LEU A 116 -3.48 -5.19 -0.54
N ALA A 117 -2.27 -5.54 -0.98
CA ALA A 117 -2.07 -6.62 -1.94
C ALA A 117 -2.13 -8.02 -1.30
N LYS A 118 -1.77 -8.16 -0.02
CA LYS A 118 -1.58 -9.48 0.62
C LYS A 118 -2.82 -10.37 0.62
N GLU A 119 -4.02 -9.78 0.58
CA GLU A 119 -5.29 -10.51 0.55
C GLU A 119 -5.58 -11.10 -0.84
N TYR A 120 -4.81 -10.67 -1.86
CA TYR A 120 -4.96 -11.03 -3.26
C TYR A 120 -3.72 -11.71 -3.83
N PHE A 121 -2.79 -12.16 -2.99
CA PHE A 121 -1.60 -12.84 -3.48
C PHE A 121 -1.96 -14.14 -4.18
N ASN A 122 -1.39 -14.34 -5.37
CA ASN A 122 -1.62 -15.54 -6.15
C ASN A 122 -1.20 -16.75 -5.33
N THR A 123 -2.12 -17.69 -5.19
CA THR A 123 -1.78 -19.04 -4.74
C THR A 123 -1.01 -19.75 -5.83
N LYS A 124 -0.21 -20.75 -5.44
CA LYS A 124 0.51 -21.58 -6.41
C LYS A 124 -0.44 -22.24 -7.41
N ALA A 125 -1.63 -22.65 -6.95
CA ALA A 125 -2.69 -23.21 -7.78
C ALA A 125 -3.21 -22.23 -8.85
N GLN A 126 -3.43 -20.96 -8.49
CA GLN A 126 -3.85 -19.93 -9.47
C GLN A 126 -2.77 -19.66 -10.52
N ALA A 127 -1.49 -19.70 -10.14
CA ALA A 127 -0.39 -19.55 -11.08
C ALA A 127 -0.26 -20.77 -12.02
N ASP A 128 -0.51 -21.97 -11.51
CA ASP A 128 -0.53 -23.19 -12.33
C ASP A 128 -1.71 -23.19 -13.32
N GLU A 129 -2.90 -22.71 -12.90
CA GLU A 129 -4.07 -22.53 -13.77
C GLU A 129 -3.84 -21.48 -14.87
N GLU A 130 -3.31 -20.29 -14.53
CA GLU A 130 -2.92 -19.28 -15.52
C GLU A 130 -1.87 -19.81 -16.51
N LEU A 131 -0.95 -20.67 -16.05
CA LEU A 131 0.05 -21.29 -16.92
C LEU A 131 -0.59 -22.29 -17.88
N GLU A 132 -1.52 -23.13 -17.41
CA GLU A 132 -2.24 -24.07 -18.26
C GLU A 132 -3.09 -23.35 -19.32
N ASP A 133 -3.84 -22.31 -18.93
CA ASP A 133 -4.61 -21.45 -19.86
C ASP A 133 -3.70 -20.80 -20.91
N PHE A 134 -2.60 -20.18 -20.47
CA PHE A 134 -1.62 -19.54 -21.36
C PHE A 134 -0.99 -20.53 -22.36
N LEU A 135 -0.64 -21.74 -21.91
CA LEU A 135 -0.07 -22.78 -22.79
C LEU A 135 -1.11 -23.39 -23.73
N SER A 136 -2.39 -23.45 -23.33
CA SER A 136 -3.48 -23.94 -24.17
C SER A 136 -3.81 -23.02 -25.36
N SER A 137 -3.31 -21.78 -25.32
CA SER A 137 -3.45 -20.77 -26.38
C SER A 137 -2.35 -20.84 -27.46
N ILE A 138 -1.47 -21.85 -27.43
CA ILE A 138 -0.40 -22.10 -28.42
C ILE A 138 -0.83 -23.21 -29.38
#